data_AF-A0A8X6GD34-F1
#
_entry.id   AF-A0A8X6GD34-F1
#
_cell.length_a   1.000
_cell.length_b   1.000
_cell.length_c   1.000
_cell.angle_alpha   90.00
_cell.angle_beta   90.00
_cell.angle_gamma   90.00
#
_symmetry.space_group_name_H-M   'P 1'
#
loop_
_entity.id
_entity.type
_entity.pdbx_description
1 polymer ?
#
loop_
_entity_poly.entity_id
_entity_poly.type
_entity_poly.pdbx_seq_one_letter_code
_entity_poly.pdbx_strand_id
1 'polypeptide(L)'
;MPKRKSNLSKNTRKAKTQRFQRKNESQKDRESRHTNCRLGISMSRSNESSSERNERLQLDRTRHSSLRSLESREKRLQIDRIQHTVSRSLQSRDSRKQRLEDDRIRHAFSRTIESEGSREQRLEDDRVRHAFSRTIESEGSREQRLEDDRIRHAFSRILESDDSREQRLEDDRIRHAFSRTIESEGSREQRLEDDRIRHAFSRTIESEGSREQRLEDDRIRHAFSRILESDDSREQRLEDDRIRHAFSRTIESEGSREQRLEDDRIRHAFSRILESDDSREQRLEDDRIRHAFSRILESVEFKEQRLKDDRIRHAVSRSQEPDDSREQRLESDRHYHQKQREFETQEQHDIRVTEQCDRYHESQGQRIERLAHLRESVSAIRQSETNFDRKRRLITARQTTSALRDIESEENRRQRLNNDHVRRTNRRNIAWREKFNSGFNYDTQINYSAASEIGPMNVCCNYCKALRWKDESKGICCSSGKVRLDSIQQPPEPLKSLLCGEHDQSQHFLNNIRRYNSAFQMTSFGAKEVHEGNYMPTFKIQGQLYHLIGSLLPVDNARESFLQIYFISDYVLQRDARLQCFPQI
;
A
#
# COMPACT_ATOMS: atom_id res chain seq x y z
N MET A 1 -76.34 78.61 -10.81
CA MET A 1 -77.37 77.89 -10.01
C MET A 1 -77.91 76.73 -10.85
N PRO A 2 -77.65 75.49 -10.44
CA PRO A 2 -78.74 74.53 -10.28
C PRO A 2 -78.82 74.11 -8.81
N LYS A 3 -80.06 74.00 -8.33
CA LYS A 3 -80.39 73.82 -6.91
C LYS A 3 -79.67 72.61 -6.33
N ARG A 4 -78.91 72.82 -5.24
CA ARG A 4 -78.46 71.77 -4.32
C ARG A 4 -79.66 70.85 -4.06
N LYS A 5 -79.59 69.57 -4.48
CA LYS A 5 -80.54 68.55 -4.03
C LYS A 5 -80.34 68.43 -2.52
N SER A 6 -81.19 69.13 -1.77
CA SER A 6 -81.21 69.14 -0.32
C SER A 6 -81.25 67.73 0.20
N ASN A 7 -80.38 67.43 1.16
CA ASN A 7 -80.44 66.29 2.05
C ASN A 7 -81.90 65.92 2.35
N LEU A 8 -82.36 64.78 1.83
CA LEU A 8 -83.65 64.20 2.17
C LEU A 8 -83.70 64.09 3.71
N SER A 9 -84.47 64.99 4.31
CA SER A 9 -84.63 65.10 5.75
C SER A 9 -85.01 63.74 6.32
N LYS A 10 -84.22 63.30 7.31
CA LYS A 10 -84.47 62.09 8.12
C LYS A 10 -85.86 62.09 8.79
N ASN A 11 -86.59 63.21 8.73
CA ASN A 11 -87.90 63.44 9.30
C ASN A 11 -89.04 63.57 8.29
N THR A 12 -88.82 63.29 7.00
CA THR A 12 -89.92 63.21 6.03
C THR A 12 -90.90 62.10 6.41
N ARG A 13 -92.21 62.33 6.17
CA ARG A 13 -93.28 61.36 6.47
C ARG A 13 -92.97 59.99 5.85
N LYS A 14 -92.40 59.98 4.64
CA LYS A 14 -91.94 58.80 3.88
C LYS A 14 -90.75 58.06 4.53
N ALA A 15 -89.79 58.78 5.12
CA ALA A 15 -88.67 58.17 5.85
C ALA A 15 -89.10 57.59 7.21
N LYS A 16 -90.08 58.23 7.88
CA LYS A 16 -90.66 57.72 9.14
C LYS A 16 -91.47 56.43 8.91
N THR A 17 -92.31 56.36 7.87
CA THR A 17 -93.03 55.14 7.50
C THR A 17 -92.08 54.00 7.11
N GLN A 18 -91.04 54.27 6.33
CA GLN A 18 -90.04 53.23 6.00
C GLN A 18 -89.28 52.72 7.23
N ARG A 19 -88.98 53.57 8.23
CA ARG A 19 -88.35 53.11 9.48
C ARG A 19 -89.28 52.24 10.30
N PHE A 20 -90.56 52.60 10.37
CA PHE A 20 -91.58 51.81 11.07
C PHE A 20 -91.74 50.43 10.41
N GLN A 21 -91.82 50.39 9.07
CA GLN A 21 -91.85 49.13 8.32
C GLN A 21 -90.60 48.29 8.57
N ARG A 22 -89.40 48.88 8.49
CA ARG A 22 -88.13 48.18 8.78
C ARG A 22 -88.00 47.65 10.20
N LYS A 23 -88.65 48.30 11.18
CA LYS A 23 -88.64 47.86 12.58
C LYS A 23 -89.51 46.61 12.78
N ASN A 24 -90.51 46.41 11.92
CA ASN A 24 -91.46 45.31 11.99
C ASN A 24 -91.26 44.27 10.87
N GLU A 25 -90.17 44.35 10.10
CA GLU A 25 -89.81 43.37 9.06
C GLU A 25 -89.44 42.01 9.69
N SER A 26 -89.93 40.90 9.12
CA SER A 26 -89.44 39.57 9.48
C SER A 26 -87.98 39.38 9.01
N GLN A 27 -87.27 38.37 9.56
CA GLN A 27 -85.90 38.07 9.13
C GLN A 27 -85.81 37.80 7.62
N LYS A 28 -86.79 37.08 7.07
CA LYS A 28 -86.89 36.76 5.64
C LYS A 28 -87.15 38.01 4.78
N ASP A 29 -87.99 38.94 5.25
CA ASP A 29 -88.27 40.20 4.55
C ASP A 29 -87.07 41.14 4.59
N ARG A 30 -86.35 41.16 5.71
CA ARG A 30 -85.11 41.91 5.88
C ARG A 30 -84.03 41.40 4.93
N GLU A 31 -83.84 40.08 4.87
CA GLU A 31 -82.91 39.44 3.92
C GLU A 31 -83.29 39.73 2.48
N SER A 32 -84.58 39.62 2.12
CA SER A 32 -85.10 39.94 0.79
C SER A 32 -84.89 41.42 0.42
N ARG A 33 -85.04 42.34 1.37
CA ARG A 33 -84.72 43.76 1.15
C ARG A 33 -83.22 43.99 0.96
N HIS A 34 -82.37 43.29 1.71
CA HIS A 34 -80.92 43.38 1.57
C HIS A 34 -80.43 42.78 0.25
N THR A 35 -80.99 41.66 -0.21
CA THR A 35 -80.69 41.06 -1.51
C THR A 35 -81.16 41.98 -2.64
N ASN A 36 -82.39 42.51 -2.58
CA ASN A 36 -82.89 43.47 -3.57
C ASN A 36 -82.07 44.76 -3.61
N CYS A 37 -81.61 45.26 -2.46
CA CYS A 37 -80.71 46.42 -2.40
C CYS A 37 -79.35 46.11 -3.03
N ARG A 38 -78.77 44.92 -2.76
CA ARG A 38 -77.52 44.48 -3.39
C ARG A 38 -77.67 44.31 -4.89
N LEU A 39 -78.77 43.72 -5.35
CA LEU A 39 -79.09 43.56 -6.77
C LEU A 39 -79.25 44.92 -7.46
N GLY A 40 -79.95 45.87 -6.85
CA GLY A 40 -80.09 47.23 -7.37
C GLY A 40 -78.77 47.98 -7.47
N ILE A 41 -77.89 47.83 -6.46
CA ILE A 41 -76.52 48.37 -6.50
C ILE A 41 -75.69 47.66 -7.58
N SER A 42 -75.81 46.34 -7.72
CA SER A 42 -75.11 45.55 -8.73
C SER A 42 -75.50 45.96 -10.15
N MET A 43 -76.80 46.14 -10.40
CA MET A 43 -77.32 46.63 -11.67
C MET A 43 -76.94 48.08 -11.96
N SER A 44 -76.85 48.92 -10.93
CA SER A 44 -76.34 50.29 -11.11
C SER A 44 -74.84 50.31 -11.43
N ARG A 45 -74.10 49.29 -10.98
CA ARG A 45 -72.65 49.14 -11.18
C ARG A 45 -72.29 48.40 -12.47
N SER A 46 -73.20 47.62 -13.06
CA SER A 46 -72.92 46.82 -14.26
C SER A 46 -72.70 47.66 -15.51
N ASN A 47 -73.19 48.90 -15.52
CA ASN A 47 -73.06 49.84 -16.64
C ASN A 47 -72.04 50.97 -16.34
N GLU A 48 -71.27 50.88 -15.24
CA GLU A 48 -70.21 51.85 -14.92
C GLU A 48 -69.07 51.75 -15.95
N SER A 49 -68.65 52.89 -16.50
CA SER A 49 -67.40 52.96 -17.26
C SER A 49 -66.18 52.75 -16.32
N SER A 50 -65.03 52.35 -16.87
CA SER A 50 -63.80 52.13 -16.08
C SER A 50 -63.38 53.37 -15.28
N SER A 51 -63.64 54.58 -15.83
CA SER A 51 -63.38 55.86 -15.17
C SER A 51 -64.32 56.10 -13.98
N GLU A 52 -65.63 55.93 -14.15
CA GLU A 52 -66.63 56.10 -13.09
C GLU A 52 -66.44 55.09 -11.96
N ARG A 53 -66.05 53.85 -12.30
CA ARG A 53 -65.70 52.83 -11.32
C ARG A 53 -64.49 53.25 -10.49
N ASN A 54 -63.46 53.81 -11.12
CA ASN A 54 -62.25 54.28 -10.44
C ASN A 54 -62.52 55.49 -9.56
N GLU A 55 -63.31 56.46 -10.01
CA GLU A 55 -63.74 57.61 -9.19
C GLU A 55 -64.55 57.16 -7.97
N ARG A 56 -65.51 56.23 -8.14
CA ARG A 56 -66.28 55.68 -7.02
C ARG A 56 -65.38 54.97 -6.02
N LEU A 57 -64.45 54.13 -6.50
CA LEU A 57 -63.51 53.44 -5.62
C LEU A 57 -62.56 54.41 -4.91
N GLN A 58 -62.13 55.50 -5.57
CA GLN A 58 -61.35 56.56 -4.92
C GLN A 58 -62.17 57.31 -3.87
N LEU A 59 -63.42 57.68 -4.15
CA LEU A 59 -64.35 58.29 -3.20
C LEU A 59 -64.64 57.37 -2.01
N ASP A 60 -64.82 56.07 -2.25
CA ASP A 60 -65.01 55.10 -1.17
C ASP A 60 -63.73 54.94 -0.34
N ARG A 61 -62.54 54.95 -0.97
CA ARG A 61 -61.24 54.91 -0.28
C ARG A 61 -61.01 56.15 0.56
N THR A 62 -61.25 57.35 0.04
CA THR A 62 -61.09 58.61 0.78
C THR A 62 -62.09 58.69 1.93
N ARG A 63 -63.34 58.31 1.70
CA ARG A 63 -64.37 58.25 2.75
C ARG A 63 -64.00 57.24 3.84
N HIS A 64 -63.56 56.04 3.48
CA HIS A 64 -63.08 55.07 4.47
C HIS A 64 -61.81 55.56 5.18
N SER A 65 -60.90 56.25 4.50
CA SER A 65 -59.69 56.83 5.09
C SER A 65 -60.02 57.91 6.11
N SER A 66 -60.92 58.84 5.79
CA SER A 66 -61.38 59.90 6.70
C SER A 66 -62.17 59.35 7.89
N LEU A 67 -62.94 58.28 7.71
CA LEU A 67 -63.58 57.58 8.84
C LEU A 67 -62.54 56.85 9.70
N ARG A 68 -61.52 56.23 9.08
CA ARG A 68 -60.45 55.49 9.78
C ARG A 68 -59.46 56.39 10.50
N SER A 69 -59.30 57.66 10.10
CA SER A 69 -58.41 58.65 10.74
C SER A 69 -58.98 59.20 12.06
N LEU A 70 -60.30 59.09 12.27
CA LEU A 70 -60.97 59.49 13.52
C LEU A 70 -60.95 58.39 14.60
N GLU A 71 -60.46 57.19 14.27
CA GLU A 71 -60.38 56.05 15.19
C GLU A 71 -58.94 55.81 15.64
N SER A 72 -58.73 55.56 16.94
CA SER A 72 -57.44 55.09 17.45
C SER A 72 -57.09 53.74 16.82
N ARG A 73 -55.93 53.70 16.14
CA ARG A 73 -55.43 52.51 15.45
C ARG A 73 -55.32 51.30 16.39
N GLU A 74 -54.93 51.51 17.64
CA GLU A 74 -54.77 50.45 18.63
C GLU A 74 -56.12 49.85 19.05
N LYS A 75 -57.12 50.68 19.34
CA LYS A 75 -58.46 50.20 19.72
C LYS A 75 -59.10 49.36 18.62
N ARG A 76 -58.92 49.75 17.36
CA ARG A 76 -59.39 48.97 16.21
C ARG A 76 -58.67 47.64 16.08
N LEU A 77 -57.34 47.62 16.17
CA LEU A 77 -56.57 46.37 16.13
C LEU A 77 -56.93 45.45 17.30
N GLN A 78 -57.25 46.00 18.46
CA GLN A 78 -57.72 45.24 19.62
C GLN A 78 -59.11 44.62 19.37
N ILE A 79 -60.06 45.39 18.82
CA ILE A 79 -61.38 44.89 18.44
C ILE A 79 -61.26 43.82 17.35
N ASP A 80 -60.45 44.04 16.32
CA ASP A 80 -60.22 43.08 15.24
C ASP A 80 -59.60 41.78 15.77
N ARG A 81 -58.64 41.88 16.71
CA ARG A 81 -58.07 40.70 17.40
C ARG A 81 -59.16 39.93 18.15
N ILE A 82 -60.01 40.61 18.91
CA ILE A 82 -61.11 39.99 19.67
C ILE A 82 -62.13 39.33 18.73
N GLN A 83 -62.49 40.01 17.64
CA GLN A 83 -63.42 39.45 16.66
C GLN A 83 -62.83 38.24 15.95
N HIS A 84 -61.54 38.26 15.59
CA HIS A 84 -60.86 37.11 15.01
C HIS A 84 -60.72 35.95 16.00
N THR A 85 -60.44 36.20 17.29
CA THR A 85 -60.36 35.13 18.30
C THR A 85 -61.71 34.47 18.53
N VAL A 86 -62.78 35.26 18.68
CA VAL A 86 -64.16 34.75 18.81
C VAL A 86 -64.60 33.99 17.56
N SER A 87 -64.30 34.51 16.37
CA SER A 87 -64.63 33.82 15.11
C SER A 87 -63.84 32.50 14.96
N ARG A 88 -62.61 32.43 15.47
CA ARG A 88 -61.78 31.21 15.45
C ARG A 88 -62.26 30.17 16.46
N SER A 89 -62.76 30.58 17.63
CA SER A 89 -63.26 29.66 18.66
C SER A 89 -64.61 29.04 18.31
N LEU A 90 -65.45 29.76 17.57
CA LEU A 90 -66.76 29.29 17.10
C LEU A 90 -66.71 28.57 15.74
N GLN A 91 -65.52 28.39 15.16
CA GLN A 91 -65.35 27.84 13.82
C GLN A 91 -65.61 26.33 13.77
N SER A 92 -66.38 25.86 12.76
CA SER A 92 -66.52 24.41 12.51
C SER A 92 -65.20 23.78 12.05
N ARG A 93 -65.03 22.47 12.26
CA ARG A 93 -63.80 21.74 11.93
C ARG A 93 -63.43 21.86 10.45
N ASP A 94 -64.42 21.80 9.56
CA ASP A 94 -64.21 21.89 8.10
C ASP A 94 -63.88 23.32 7.66
N SER A 95 -64.59 24.32 8.19
CA SER A 95 -64.26 25.73 7.93
C SER A 95 -62.85 26.07 8.42
N ARG A 96 -62.42 25.47 9.54
CA ARG A 96 -61.05 25.62 10.07
C ARG A 96 -60.02 24.99 9.14
N LYS A 97 -60.28 23.79 8.61
CA LYS A 97 -59.40 23.14 7.63
C LYS A 97 -59.25 23.99 6.37
N GLN A 98 -60.37 24.46 5.80
CA GLN A 98 -60.36 25.28 4.59
C GLN A 98 -59.58 26.59 4.79
N ARG A 99 -59.80 27.29 5.90
CA ARG A 99 -59.03 28.51 6.22
C ARG A 99 -57.53 28.23 6.36
N LEU A 100 -57.15 27.15 7.03
CA LEU A 100 -55.73 26.78 7.19
C LEU A 100 -55.10 26.41 5.84
N GLU A 101 -55.87 25.79 4.95
CA GLU A 101 -55.43 25.49 3.59
C GLU A 101 -55.25 26.77 2.76
N ASP A 102 -56.22 27.70 2.81
CA ASP A 102 -56.11 29.01 2.17
C ASP A 102 -54.91 29.82 2.71
N ASP A 103 -54.67 29.77 4.03
CA ASP A 103 -53.51 30.41 4.67
C ASP A 103 -52.19 29.74 4.21
N ARG A 104 -52.14 28.41 4.09
CA ARG A 104 -50.99 27.67 3.54
C ARG A 104 -50.69 28.06 2.11
N ILE A 105 -51.71 28.07 1.24
CA ILE A 105 -51.58 28.46 -0.17
C ILE A 105 -51.07 29.89 -0.27
N ARG A 106 -51.64 30.82 0.51
CA ARG A 106 -51.20 32.22 0.52
C ARG A 106 -49.73 32.34 0.94
N HIS A 107 -49.33 31.68 2.02
CA HIS A 107 -47.94 31.70 2.48
C HIS A 107 -46.98 31.03 1.49
N ALA A 108 -47.37 29.93 0.85
CA ALA A 108 -46.58 29.28 -0.18
C ALA A 108 -46.37 30.23 -1.38
N PHE A 109 -47.44 30.85 -1.86
CA PHE A 109 -47.36 31.83 -2.94
C PHE A 109 -46.47 33.03 -2.56
N SER A 110 -46.64 33.59 -1.36
CA SER A 110 -45.77 34.66 -0.86
C SER A 110 -44.29 34.25 -0.78
N ARG A 111 -43.96 33.00 -0.45
CA ARG A 111 -42.57 32.49 -0.46
C ARG A 111 -42.02 32.32 -1.88
N THR A 112 -42.85 32.00 -2.87
CA THR A 112 -42.38 31.82 -4.27
C THR A 112 -42.02 33.12 -4.97
N ILE A 113 -42.66 34.23 -4.59
CA ILE A 113 -42.40 35.57 -5.16
C ILE A 113 -41.47 36.42 -4.27
N GLU A 114 -40.91 35.82 -3.21
CA GLU A 114 -40.05 36.49 -2.25
C GLU A 114 -38.71 36.85 -2.91
N SER A 115 -38.25 38.10 -2.74
CA SER A 115 -36.90 38.49 -3.16
C SER A 115 -35.84 37.86 -2.26
N GLU A 116 -34.61 37.64 -2.75
CA GLU A 116 -33.53 37.06 -1.95
C GLU A 116 -33.27 37.84 -0.65
N GLY A 117 -33.23 39.18 -0.71
CA GLY A 117 -33.05 40.01 0.49
C GLY A 117 -34.20 39.89 1.50
N SER A 118 -35.45 39.80 1.05
CA SER A 118 -36.59 39.56 1.94
C SER A 118 -36.56 38.15 2.56
N ARG A 119 -36.11 37.15 1.80
CA ARG A 119 -35.94 35.78 2.26
C ARG A 119 -34.85 35.68 3.33
N GLU A 120 -33.71 36.32 3.13
CA GLU A 120 -32.62 36.36 4.11
C GLU A 120 -33.07 37.04 5.40
N GLN A 121 -33.72 38.21 5.30
CA GLN A 121 -34.22 38.91 6.48
C GLN A 121 -35.23 38.06 7.27
N ARG A 122 -36.15 37.37 6.59
CA ARG A 122 -37.10 36.47 7.25
C ARG A 122 -36.41 35.29 7.94
N LEU A 123 -35.41 34.69 7.28
CA LEU A 123 -34.64 33.57 7.87
C LEU A 123 -33.81 34.04 9.07
N GLU A 124 -33.28 35.26 9.03
CA GLU A 124 -32.55 35.86 10.15
C GLU A 124 -33.51 36.16 11.32
N ASP A 125 -34.68 36.72 11.05
CA ASP A 125 -35.73 36.92 12.06
C ASP A 125 -36.21 35.60 12.68
N ASP A 126 -36.27 34.51 11.90
CA ASP A 126 -36.58 33.15 12.39
C ASP A 126 -35.43 32.61 13.27
N ARG A 127 -34.16 32.79 12.87
CA ARG A 127 -32.98 32.39 13.66
C ARG A 127 -32.93 33.11 15.00
N VAL A 128 -33.10 34.44 15.00
CA VAL A 128 -33.11 35.27 16.22
C VAL A 128 -34.24 34.83 17.15
N ARG A 129 -35.45 34.61 16.62
CA ARG A 129 -36.57 34.11 17.42
C ARG A 129 -36.28 32.75 18.05
N HIS A 130 -35.77 31.79 17.28
CA HIS A 130 -35.41 30.47 17.81
C HIS A 130 -34.27 30.53 18.83
N ALA A 131 -33.24 31.36 18.61
CA ALA A 131 -32.15 31.56 19.55
C ALA A 131 -32.68 32.13 20.87
N PHE A 132 -33.51 33.18 20.81
CA PHE A 132 -34.14 33.76 22.00
C PHE A 132 -35.00 32.73 22.75
N SER A 133 -35.82 31.95 22.05
CA SER A 133 -36.60 30.87 22.68
C SER A 133 -35.73 29.82 23.37
N ARG A 134 -34.55 29.47 22.82
CA ARG A 134 -33.60 28.55 23.47
C ARG A 134 -32.94 29.14 24.71
N THR A 135 -32.71 30.46 24.75
CA THR A 135 -32.09 31.12 25.92
C THR A 135 -32.99 31.20 27.15
N ILE A 136 -34.31 31.28 26.95
CA ILE A 136 -35.30 31.37 28.02
C ILE A 136 -35.96 30.03 28.33
N GLU A 137 -35.49 28.94 27.71
CA GLU A 137 -36.03 27.59 27.85
C GLU A 137 -35.77 27.06 29.27
N SER A 138 -36.79 26.47 29.90
CA SER A 138 -36.60 25.77 31.18
C SER A 138 -35.87 24.43 30.98
N GLU A 139 -35.20 23.92 32.02
CA GLU A 139 -34.47 22.64 31.92
C GLU A 139 -35.37 21.48 31.47
N GLY A 140 -36.59 21.38 32.02
CA GLY A 140 -37.54 20.33 31.62
C GLY A 140 -38.00 20.44 30.16
N SER A 141 -38.26 21.66 29.66
CA SER A 141 -38.58 21.86 28.24
C SER A 141 -37.39 21.58 27.33
N ARG A 142 -36.17 21.89 27.77
CA ARG A 142 -34.92 21.58 27.05
C ARG A 142 -34.71 20.07 26.95
N GLU A 143 -34.88 19.33 28.03
CA GLU A 143 -34.76 17.87 28.03
C GLU A 143 -35.77 17.23 27.09
N GLN A 144 -37.04 17.63 27.18
CA GLN A 144 -38.09 17.12 26.30
C GLN A 144 -37.79 17.42 24.83
N ARG A 145 -37.33 18.63 24.50
CA ARG A 145 -36.94 18.98 23.13
C ARG A 145 -35.76 18.14 22.64
N LEU A 146 -34.74 17.91 23.46
CA LEU A 146 -33.58 17.08 23.11
C LEU A 146 -33.96 15.59 22.97
N GLU A 147 -34.94 15.13 23.73
CA GLU A 147 -35.51 13.79 23.59
C GLU A 147 -36.31 13.67 22.28
N ASP A 148 -37.18 14.63 21.98
CA ASP A 148 -37.90 14.71 20.70
C ASP A 148 -36.94 14.81 19.50
N ASP A 149 -35.82 15.53 19.64
CA ASP A 149 -34.76 15.61 18.62
C ASP A 149 -34.08 14.23 18.43
N ARG A 150 -33.73 13.54 19.53
CA ARG A 150 -33.15 12.18 19.48
C ARG A 150 -34.09 11.19 18.81
N ILE A 151 -35.38 11.22 19.19
CA ILE A 151 -36.42 10.36 18.61
C ILE A 151 -36.57 10.65 17.11
N ARG A 152 -36.67 11.93 16.72
CA ARG A 152 -36.77 12.31 15.30
C ARG A 152 -35.55 11.86 14.48
N HIS A 153 -34.34 12.03 14.99
CA HIS A 153 -33.14 11.56 14.32
C HIS A 153 -33.07 10.03 14.24
N ALA A 154 -33.50 9.31 15.28
CA ALA A 154 -33.59 7.85 15.26
C ALA A 154 -34.57 7.36 14.17
N PHE A 155 -35.79 7.93 14.11
CA PHE A 155 -36.75 7.60 13.06
C PHE A 155 -36.23 7.96 11.66
N SER A 156 -35.55 9.09 11.51
CA SER A 156 -34.94 9.48 10.24
C SER A 156 -33.87 8.50 9.78
N ARG A 157 -33.06 7.95 10.70
CA ARG A 157 -32.05 6.92 10.42
C ARG A 157 -32.68 5.56 10.08
N ILE A 158 -33.81 5.21 10.69
CA ILE A 158 -34.52 3.94 10.42
C ILE A 158 -35.15 3.95 9.02
N LEU A 159 -35.68 5.10 8.59
CA LEU A 159 -36.32 5.28 7.29
C LEU A 159 -35.35 5.74 6.19
N GLU A 160 -34.05 5.80 6.51
CA GLU A 160 -33.00 6.23 5.59
C GLU A 160 -32.84 5.22 4.45
N SER A 161 -32.73 5.69 3.21
CA SER A 161 -32.36 4.84 2.08
C SER A 161 -30.87 4.45 2.17
N ASP A 162 -30.49 3.33 1.57
CA ASP A 162 -29.09 2.87 1.60
C ASP A 162 -28.12 3.91 1.02
N ASP A 163 -28.48 4.59 -0.07
CA ASP A 163 -27.68 5.67 -0.67
C ASP A 163 -27.50 6.86 0.26
N SER A 164 -28.59 7.30 0.93
CA SER A 164 -28.52 8.41 1.89
C SER A 164 -27.70 8.03 3.13
N ARG A 165 -27.80 6.77 3.56
CA ARG A 165 -27.02 6.23 4.67
C ARG A 165 -25.53 6.20 4.33
N GLU A 166 -25.18 5.78 3.12
CA GLU A 166 -23.79 5.76 2.66
C GLU A 166 -23.22 7.17 2.58
N GLN A 167 -23.96 8.13 2.01
CA GLN A 167 -23.56 9.54 1.97
C GLN A 167 -23.33 10.11 3.38
N ARG A 168 -24.26 9.86 4.31
CA ARG A 168 -24.12 10.34 5.70
C ARG A 168 -22.90 9.72 6.40
N LEU A 169 -22.67 8.42 6.22
CA LEU A 169 -21.51 7.75 6.79
C LEU A 169 -20.21 8.27 6.16
N GLU A 170 -20.22 8.60 4.87
CA GLU A 170 -19.08 9.22 4.19
C GLU A 170 -18.81 10.63 4.73
N ASP A 171 -19.82 11.46 4.89
CA ASP A 171 -19.70 12.78 5.52
C ASP A 171 -19.16 12.67 6.95
N ASP A 172 -19.61 11.68 7.72
CA ASP A 172 -19.11 11.42 9.07
C ASP A 172 -17.64 10.95 9.06
N ARG A 173 -17.26 10.07 8.12
CA ARG A 173 -15.85 9.64 7.91
C ARG A 173 -14.96 10.84 7.58
N ILE A 174 -15.39 11.68 6.65
CA ILE A 174 -14.69 12.89 6.24
C ILE A 174 -14.54 13.84 7.43
N ARG A 175 -15.62 14.11 8.16
CA ARG A 175 -15.59 14.99 9.35
C ARG A 175 -14.63 14.46 10.41
N HIS A 176 -14.66 13.16 10.71
CA HIS A 176 -13.75 12.56 11.68
C HIS A 176 -12.29 12.56 11.20
N ALA A 177 -12.03 12.34 9.91
CA ALA A 177 -10.70 12.44 9.34
C ALA A 177 -10.15 13.86 9.49
N PHE A 178 -10.91 14.88 9.08
CA PHE A 178 -10.53 16.28 9.26
C PHE A 178 -10.26 16.62 10.73
N SER A 179 -11.16 16.24 11.66
CA SER A 179 -10.93 16.46 13.09
C SER A 179 -9.64 15.81 13.61
N ARG A 180 -9.25 14.64 13.10
CA ARG A 180 -7.97 13.99 13.44
C ARG A 180 -6.76 14.70 12.85
N THR A 181 -6.88 15.34 11.68
CA THR A 181 -5.75 16.06 11.06
C THR A 181 -5.39 17.36 11.78
N ILE A 182 -6.38 18.02 12.37
CA ILE A 182 -6.20 19.28 13.12
C ILE A 182 -6.06 19.04 14.63
N GLU A 183 -6.03 17.78 15.07
CA GLU A 183 -5.96 17.39 16.47
C GLU A 183 -4.61 17.80 17.06
N SER A 184 -4.62 18.48 18.21
CA SER A 184 -3.40 18.77 18.96
C SER A 184 -2.82 17.49 19.56
N GLU A 185 -1.50 17.42 19.78
CA GLU A 185 -0.87 16.24 20.38
C GLU A 185 -1.48 15.86 21.74
N GLY A 186 -1.77 16.84 22.60
CA GLY A 186 -2.42 16.58 23.90
C GLY A 186 -3.84 16.01 23.76
N SER A 187 -4.64 16.52 22.81
CA SER A 187 -5.97 15.96 22.54
C SER A 187 -5.89 14.54 21.96
N ARG A 188 -4.90 14.27 21.11
CA ARG A 188 -4.65 12.95 20.53
C ARG A 188 -4.28 11.94 21.60
N GLU A 189 -3.40 12.30 22.52
CA GLU A 189 -3.01 11.44 23.64
C GLU A 189 -4.20 11.13 24.55
N GLN A 190 -4.99 12.15 24.92
CA GLN A 190 -6.18 11.94 25.72
C GLN A 190 -7.19 11.02 25.04
N ARG A 191 -7.44 11.20 23.73
CA ARG A 191 -8.34 10.31 22.98
C ARG A 191 -7.83 8.87 22.93
N LEU A 192 -6.53 8.67 22.70
CA LEU A 192 -5.93 7.32 22.71
C LEU A 192 -5.98 6.69 24.10
N GLU A 193 -5.84 7.48 25.16
CA GLU A 193 -6.01 7.01 26.53
C GLU A 193 -7.45 6.60 26.82
N ASP A 194 -8.42 7.42 26.41
CA ASP A 194 -9.84 7.09 26.53
C ASP A 194 -10.22 5.83 25.70
N ASP A 195 -9.60 5.62 24.54
CA ASP A 195 -9.73 4.40 23.74
C ASP A 195 -9.13 3.18 24.49
N ARG A 196 -7.93 3.31 25.08
CA ARG A 196 -7.28 2.26 25.88
C ARG A 196 -8.14 1.87 27.08
N ILE A 197 -8.62 2.86 27.83
CA ILE A 197 -9.47 2.67 29.01
C ILE A 197 -10.77 1.95 28.62
N ARG A 198 -11.45 2.41 27.56
CA ARG A 198 -12.68 1.74 27.08
C ARG A 198 -12.44 0.29 26.69
N HIS A 199 -11.39 0.00 25.91
CA HIS A 199 -11.07 -1.37 25.53
C HIS A 199 -10.67 -2.24 26.72
N ALA A 200 -9.97 -1.68 27.73
CA ALA A 200 -9.63 -2.40 28.95
C ALA A 200 -10.90 -2.77 29.73
N PHE A 201 -11.81 -1.82 29.96
CA PHE A 201 -13.08 -2.08 30.62
C PHE A 201 -13.94 -3.10 29.86
N SER A 202 -13.99 -3.04 28.53
CA SER A 202 -14.71 -4.05 27.73
C SER A 202 -14.13 -5.45 27.91
N ARG A 203 -12.80 -5.58 28.04
CA ARG A 203 -12.14 -6.88 28.28
C ARG A 203 -12.38 -7.42 29.70
N THR A 204 -12.55 -6.56 30.71
CA THR A 204 -12.78 -7.02 32.09
C THR A 204 -14.18 -7.59 32.32
N ILE A 205 -15.15 -7.15 31.53
CA ILE A 205 -16.55 -7.61 31.62
C ILE A 205 -16.93 -8.61 30.52
N GLU A 206 -15.95 -9.02 29.71
CA GLU A 206 -16.12 -9.95 28.59
C GLU A 206 -16.52 -11.34 29.10
N SER A 207 -17.55 -11.94 28.50
CA SER A 207 -17.91 -13.33 28.79
C SER A 207 -16.89 -14.30 28.18
N GLU A 208 -16.76 -15.51 28.73
CA GLU A 208 -15.80 -16.50 28.22
C GLU A 208 -16.02 -16.82 26.74
N GLY A 209 -17.27 -16.99 26.30
CA GLY A 209 -17.58 -17.24 24.89
C GLY A 209 -17.21 -16.07 23.96
N SER A 210 -17.43 -14.81 24.39
CA SER A 210 -17.01 -13.64 23.61
C SER A 210 -15.49 -13.51 23.56
N ARG A 211 -14.80 -13.85 24.66
CA ARG A 211 -13.34 -13.87 24.73
C ARG A 211 -12.75 -14.91 23.77
N GLU A 212 -13.29 -16.12 23.73
CA GLU A 212 -12.85 -17.16 22.81
C GLU A 212 -13.05 -16.74 21.35
N GLN A 213 -14.22 -16.20 21.02
CA GLN A 213 -14.49 -15.71 19.67
C GLN A 213 -13.53 -14.59 19.26
N ARG A 214 -13.28 -13.61 20.15
CA ARG A 214 -12.32 -12.53 19.88
C ARG A 214 -10.90 -13.06 19.66
N LEU A 215 -10.45 -14.01 20.49
CA LEU A 215 -9.13 -14.62 20.33
C LEU A 215 -9.03 -15.43 19.03
N GLU A 216 -10.11 -16.09 18.62
CA GLU A 216 -10.18 -16.76 17.33
C GLU A 216 -10.12 -15.77 16.16
N ASP A 217 -10.88 -14.68 16.22
CA ASP A 217 -10.83 -13.61 15.22
C ASP A 217 -9.45 -12.93 15.17
N ASP A 218 -8.77 -12.78 16.31
CA ASP A 218 -7.39 -12.30 16.40
C ASP A 218 -6.42 -13.30 15.72
N ARG A 219 -6.55 -14.62 16.00
CA ARG A 219 -5.75 -15.67 15.35
C ARG A 219 -5.93 -15.67 13.84
N ILE A 220 -7.18 -15.60 13.37
CA ILE A 220 -7.53 -15.55 11.95
C ILE A 220 -6.93 -14.28 11.30
N ARG A 221 -7.11 -13.10 11.91
CA ARG A 221 -6.54 -11.85 11.40
C ARG A 221 -5.02 -11.89 11.31
N HIS A 222 -4.34 -12.42 12.32
CA HIS A 222 -2.89 -12.56 12.29
C HIS A 222 -2.43 -13.59 11.25
N ALA A 223 -3.16 -14.70 11.07
CA ALA A 223 -2.86 -15.67 10.02
C ALA A 223 -2.97 -15.05 8.62
N PHE A 224 -4.06 -14.34 8.32
CA PHE A 224 -4.21 -13.62 7.05
C PHE A 224 -3.14 -12.54 6.86
N SER A 225 -2.80 -11.80 7.91
CA SER A 225 -1.73 -10.79 7.84
C SER A 225 -0.37 -11.42 7.54
N ARG A 226 -0.08 -12.61 8.06
CA ARG A 226 1.16 -13.37 7.77
C ARG A 226 1.18 -13.96 6.36
N ILE A 227 0.01 -14.31 5.79
CA ILE A 227 -0.10 -14.83 4.42
C ILE A 227 0.14 -13.71 3.39
N LEU A 228 -0.36 -12.52 3.68
CA LEU A 228 -0.21 -11.34 2.81
C LEU A 228 1.07 -10.54 3.11
N GLU A 229 1.90 -11.01 4.05
CA GLU A 229 3.15 -10.37 4.45
C GLU A 229 4.15 -10.37 3.29
N SER A 230 4.77 -9.22 3.02
CA SER A 230 5.89 -9.14 2.08
C SER A 230 7.11 -9.87 2.64
N ASP A 231 7.98 -10.41 1.78
CA ASP A 231 9.18 -11.12 2.23
C ASP A 231 10.08 -10.24 3.14
N ASP A 232 10.20 -8.95 2.83
CA ASP A 232 11.00 -8.01 3.64
C ASP A 232 10.38 -7.78 5.03
N SER A 233 9.05 -7.64 5.12
CA SER A 233 8.34 -7.54 6.41
C SER A 233 8.43 -8.83 7.22
N ARG A 234 8.39 -9.99 6.54
CA ARG A 234 8.54 -11.31 7.17
C ARG A 234 9.93 -11.47 7.76
N GLU A 235 10.98 -11.08 7.04
CA GLU A 235 12.35 -11.12 7.55
C GLU A 235 12.52 -10.20 8.76
N GLN A 236 12.00 -8.97 8.70
CA GLN A 236 12.03 -8.04 9.84
C GLN A 236 11.31 -8.61 11.07
N ARG A 237 10.09 -9.14 10.91
CA ARG A 237 9.35 -9.75 12.02
C ARG A 237 10.09 -10.94 12.62
N LEU A 238 10.68 -11.80 11.79
CA LEU A 238 11.47 -12.94 12.26
C LEU A 238 12.74 -12.48 12.97
N GLU A 239 13.37 -11.40 12.52
CA GLU A 239 14.51 -10.79 13.20
C GLU A 239 14.11 -10.20 14.55
N ASP A 240 13.03 -9.44 14.61
CA ASP A 240 12.48 -8.90 15.85
C ASP A 240 12.11 -10.01 16.84
N ASP A 241 11.52 -11.11 16.36
CA ASP A 241 11.23 -12.30 17.18
C ASP A 241 12.53 -12.96 17.68
N ARG A 242 13.57 -13.09 16.83
CA ARG A 242 14.89 -13.60 17.24
C ARG A 242 15.50 -12.74 18.34
N ILE A 243 15.47 -11.42 18.18
CA ILE A 243 15.99 -10.43 19.13
C ILE A 243 15.21 -10.52 20.45
N ARG A 244 13.86 -10.50 20.39
CA ARG A 244 13.00 -10.58 21.58
C ARG A 244 13.25 -11.85 22.38
N HIS A 245 13.34 -13.00 21.71
CA HIS A 245 13.65 -14.26 22.37
C HIS A 245 15.08 -14.30 22.92
N ALA A 246 16.06 -13.69 22.24
CA ALA A 246 17.43 -13.59 22.75
C ALA A 246 17.48 -12.75 24.03
N PHE A 247 16.86 -11.58 24.06
CA PHE A 247 16.74 -10.76 25.27
C PHE A 247 16.01 -11.51 26.38
N SER A 248 14.87 -12.15 26.09
CA SER A 248 14.14 -12.92 27.11
C SER A 248 14.99 -14.04 27.74
N ARG A 249 15.89 -14.68 26.97
CA ARG A 249 16.82 -15.70 27.49
C ARG A 249 17.91 -15.12 28.37
N THR A 250 18.30 -13.85 28.19
CA THR A 250 19.37 -13.21 28.99
C THR A 250 18.91 -12.84 30.40
N ILE A 251 17.62 -12.60 30.58
CA ILE A 251 17.00 -12.22 31.87
C ILE A 251 16.22 -13.37 32.51
N GLU A 252 16.30 -14.57 31.92
CA GLU A 252 15.58 -15.76 32.35
C GLU A 252 16.11 -16.26 33.70
N SER A 253 15.20 -16.51 34.65
CA SER A 253 15.56 -17.15 35.92
C SER A 253 15.96 -18.62 35.70
N GLU A 254 16.79 -19.20 36.58
CA GLU A 254 17.22 -20.61 36.44
C GLU A 254 16.02 -21.58 36.40
N GLY A 255 15.00 -21.38 37.23
CA GLY A 255 13.79 -22.22 37.22
C GLY A 255 12.99 -22.11 35.91
N SER A 256 12.83 -20.89 35.37
CA SER A 256 12.16 -20.69 34.07
C SER A 256 12.95 -21.33 32.92
N ARG A 257 14.29 -21.27 32.99
CA ARG A 257 15.18 -21.87 32.00
C ARG A 257 15.06 -23.39 32.00
N GLU A 258 15.04 -24.02 33.17
CA GLU A 258 14.86 -25.47 33.29
C GLU A 258 13.51 -25.91 32.73
N GLN A 259 12.43 -25.21 33.08
CA GLN A 259 11.10 -25.50 32.57
C GLN A 259 11.03 -25.36 31.04
N ARG A 260 11.59 -24.30 30.46
CA ARG A 260 11.63 -24.13 29.01
C ARG A 260 12.43 -25.23 28.32
N LEU A 261 13.58 -25.63 28.87
CA LEU A 261 14.39 -26.72 28.32
C LEU A 261 13.67 -28.07 28.43
N GLU A 262 12.84 -28.27 29.45
CA GLU A 262 11.99 -29.44 29.57
C GLU A 262 10.85 -29.41 28.56
N ASP A 263 10.17 -28.28 28.40
CA ASP A 263 9.13 -28.09 27.38
C ASP A 263 9.68 -28.25 25.95
N ASP A 264 10.91 -27.77 25.68
CA ASP A 264 11.61 -27.99 24.42
C ASP A 264 11.91 -29.48 24.20
N ARG A 265 12.37 -30.19 25.24
CA ARG A 265 12.59 -31.65 25.18
C ARG A 265 11.31 -32.40 24.89
N ILE A 266 10.23 -32.08 25.60
CA ILE A 266 8.91 -32.69 25.42
C ILE A 266 8.39 -32.43 24.01
N ARG A 267 8.43 -31.18 23.52
CA ARG A 267 8.01 -30.84 22.16
C ARG A 267 8.79 -31.61 21.10
N HIS A 268 10.12 -31.62 21.19
CA HIS A 268 10.94 -32.37 20.24
C HIS A 268 10.72 -33.89 20.33
N ALA A 269 10.46 -34.44 21.52
CA ALA A 269 10.11 -35.85 21.68
C ALA A 269 8.78 -36.18 20.98
N PHE A 270 7.74 -35.37 21.19
CA PHE A 270 6.47 -35.53 20.48
C PHE A 270 6.60 -35.39 18.96
N SER A 271 7.38 -34.42 18.48
CA SER A 271 7.63 -34.27 17.05
C SER A 271 8.35 -35.48 16.45
N ARG A 272 9.26 -36.13 17.21
CA ARG A 272 9.97 -37.35 16.76
C ARG A 272 9.07 -38.59 16.73
N ILE A 273 8.08 -38.69 17.62
CA ILE A 273 7.15 -39.83 17.63
C ILE A 273 6.22 -39.81 16.42
N LEU A 274 5.84 -38.61 15.97
CA LEU A 274 4.96 -38.41 14.82
C LEU A 274 5.73 -38.20 13.50
N GLU A 275 7.05 -38.37 13.52
CA GLU A 275 7.93 -38.14 12.37
C GLU A 275 7.75 -39.27 11.34
N SER A 276 7.55 -38.92 10.07
CA SER A 276 7.57 -39.90 8.98
C SER A 276 9.00 -40.39 8.71
N ASP A 277 9.15 -41.59 8.14
CA ASP A 277 10.47 -42.15 7.85
C ASP A 277 11.32 -41.23 6.93
N ASP A 278 10.70 -40.61 5.92
CA ASP A 278 11.37 -39.67 5.02
C ASP A 278 11.85 -38.40 5.77
N SER A 279 11.00 -37.85 6.64
CA SER A 279 11.36 -36.67 7.46
C SER A 279 12.48 -37.00 8.46
N ARG A 280 12.47 -38.21 9.00
CA ARG A 280 13.49 -38.72 9.90
C ARG A 280 14.85 -38.85 9.19
N GLU A 281 14.87 -39.40 7.98
CA GLU A 281 16.09 -39.49 7.18
C GLU A 281 16.68 -38.12 6.87
N GLN A 282 15.83 -37.18 6.43
CA GLN A 282 16.24 -35.79 6.18
C GLN A 282 16.80 -35.11 7.43
N ARG A 283 16.14 -35.23 8.59
CA ARG A 283 16.65 -34.65 9.84
C ARG A 283 17.99 -35.26 10.25
N LEU A 284 18.16 -36.58 10.10
CA LEU A 284 19.42 -37.25 10.41
C LEU A 284 20.53 -36.87 9.41
N GLU A 285 20.18 -36.57 8.17
CA GLU A 285 21.11 -36.01 7.19
C GLU A 285 21.48 -34.56 7.55
N ASP A 286 20.52 -33.72 7.93
CA ASP A 286 20.76 -32.35 8.39
C ASP A 286 21.58 -32.30 9.69
N ASP A 287 21.36 -33.22 10.62
CA ASP A 287 22.17 -33.39 11.83
C ASP A 287 23.60 -33.81 11.46
N ARG A 288 23.77 -34.75 10.52
CA ARG A 288 25.09 -35.16 9.99
C ARG A 288 25.82 -33.99 9.35
N ILE A 289 25.12 -33.20 8.53
CA ILE A 289 25.63 -32.01 7.87
C ILE A 289 26.03 -30.95 8.91
N ARG A 290 25.16 -30.62 9.88
CA ARG A 290 25.45 -29.66 10.95
C ARG A 290 26.66 -30.07 11.78
N HIS A 291 26.72 -31.32 12.22
CA HIS A 291 27.87 -31.82 12.97
C HIS A 291 29.16 -31.85 12.13
N ALA A 292 29.07 -32.16 10.83
CA ALA A 292 30.22 -32.05 9.93
C ALA A 292 30.72 -30.60 9.82
N PHE A 293 29.82 -29.62 9.66
CA PHE A 293 30.16 -28.20 9.64
C PHE A 293 30.78 -27.73 10.96
N SER A 294 30.20 -28.10 12.11
CA SER A 294 30.78 -27.77 13.42
C SER A 294 32.18 -28.37 13.62
N ARG A 295 32.44 -29.58 13.13
CA ARG A 295 33.77 -30.23 13.18
C ARG A 295 34.80 -29.57 12.25
N ILE A 296 34.36 -28.96 11.16
CA ILE A 296 35.24 -28.25 10.21
C ILE A 296 35.70 -26.91 10.79
N LEU A 297 34.82 -26.22 11.53
CA LEU A 297 35.09 -24.93 12.17
C LEU A 297 35.71 -25.08 13.58
N GLU A 298 35.95 -26.32 14.01
CA GLU A 298 36.48 -26.66 15.33
C GLU A 298 37.96 -26.24 15.45
N SER A 299 38.29 -25.43 16.47
CA SER A 299 39.68 -25.08 16.79
C SER A 299 40.47 -26.34 17.19
N VAL A 300 41.81 -26.29 17.12
CA VAL A 300 42.66 -27.43 17.49
C VAL A 300 42.39 -27.86 18.94
N GLU A 301 42.21 -26.90 19.85
CA GLU A 301 41.93 -27.14 21.27
C GLU A 301 40.55 -27.79 21.48
N PHE A 302 39.49 -27.26 20.85
CA PHE A 302 38.15 -27.85 20.95
C PHE A 302 38.10 -29.23 20.33
N LYS A 303 38.84 -29.47 19.24
CA LYS A 303 38.96 -30.78 18.59
C LYS A 303 39.63 -31.81 19.49
N GLU A 304 40.72 -31.43 20.17
CA GLU A 304 41.36 -32.30 21.14
C GLU A 304 40.43 -32.61 22.32
N GLN A 305 39.68 -31.62 22.80
CA GLN A 305 38.74 -31.81 23.89
C GLN A 305 37.57 -32.73 23.48
N ARG A 306 36.94 -32.49 22.33
CA ARG A 306 35.90 -33.39 21.80
C ARG A 306 36.42 -34.80 21.59
N LEU A 307 37.62 -34.99 21.05
CA LEU A 307 38.21 -36.32 20.87
C LEU A 307 38.51 -37.00 22.21
N LYS A 308 38.90 -36.25 23.25
CA LYS A 308 39.01 -36.76 24.62
C LYS A 308 37.63 -37.17 25.14
N ASP A 309 36.62 -36.35 24.96
CA ASP A 309 35.24 -36.62 25.41
C ASP A 309 34.59 -37.80 24.65
N ASP A 310 34.84 -37.93 23.34
CA ASP A 310 34.42 -39.07 22.52
C ASP A 310 35.10 -40.36 23.01
N ARG A 311 36.41 -40.31 23.32
CA ARG A 311 37.13 -41.46 23.90
C ARG A 311 36.55 -41.86 25.25
N ILE A 312 36.26 -40.89 26.12
CA ILE A 312 35.66 -41.13 27.42
C ILE A 312 34.26 -41.73 27.25
N ARG A 313 33.40 -41.13 26.41
CA ARG A 313 32.04 -41.65 26.15
C ARG A 313 32.05 -43.07 25.59
N HIS A 314 32.91 -43.36 24.61
CA HIS A 314 33.02 -44.70 24.07
C HIS A 314 33.64 -45.70 25.07
N ALA A 315 34.56 -45.27 25.94
CA ALA A 315 35.10 -46.12 26.99
C ALA A 315 34.04 -46.45 28.05
N VAL A 316 33.28 -45.44 28.49
CA VAL A 316 32.16 -45.59 29.44
C VAL A 316 31.10 -46.52 28.85
N SER A 317 30.66 -46.25 27.61
CA SER A 317 29.69 -47.10 26.92
C SER A 317 30.16 -48.55 26.76
N ARG A 318 31.45 -48.79 26.48
CA ARG A 318 32.03 -50.15 26.40
C ARG A 318 32.19 -50.82 27.76
N SER A 319 32.41 -50.05 28.83
CA SER A 319 32.52 -50.57 30.20
C SER A 319 31.16 -50.95 30.81
N GLN A 320 30.09 -50.32 30.33
CA GLN A 320 28.71 -50.58 30.72
C GLN A 320 27.98 -51.51 29.73
N GLU A 321 28.67 -51.98 28.69
CA GLU A 321 28.13 -52.87 27.65
C GLU A 321 27.95 -54.28 28.26
N PRO A 322 26.72 -54.84 28.30
CA PRO A 322 26.52 -56.22 28.75
C PRO A 322 27.18 -57.18 27.77
N ASP A 323 27.66 -58.33 28.27
CA ASP A 323 28.50 -59.27 27.51
C ASP A 323 27.86 -59.71 26.18
N ASP A 324 26.55 -59.95 26.16
CA ASP A 324 25.80 -60.32 24.95
C ASP A 324 25.82 -59.20 23.88
N SER A 325 25.70 -57.93 24.29
CA SER A 325 25.76 -56.79 23.35
C SER A 325 27.18 -56.55 22.84
N ARG A 326 28.19 -56.78 23.70
CA ARG A 326 29.61 -56.70 23.32
C ARG A 326 29.96 -57.74 22.28
N GLU A 327 29.47 -58.97 22.44
CA GLU A 327 29.69 -60.05 21.49
C GLU A 327 29.01 -59.77 20.15
N GLN A 328 27.76 -59.30 20.14
CA GLN A 328 27.04 -58.87 18.93
C GLN A 328 27.76 -57.74 18.18
N ARG A 329 28.32 -56.75 18.89
CA ARG A 329 29.09 -55.67 18.26
C ARG A 329 30.38 -56.18 17.63
N LEU A 330 31.13 -57.02 18.35
CA LEU A 330 32.35 -57.63 17.84
C LEU A 330 32.06 -58.55 16.65
N GLU A 331 30.94 -59.25 16.68
CA GLU A 331 30.48 -60.11 15.58
C GLU A 331 30.04 -59.28 14.37
N SER A 332 29.35 -58.17 14.58
CA SER A 332 29.01 -57.21 13.52
C SER A 332 30.26 -56.57 12.90
N ASP A 333 31.26 -56.21 13.71
CA ASP A 333 32.56 -55.69 13.23
C ASP A 333 33.31 -56.77 12.42
N ARG A 334 33.36 -58.01 12.93
CA ARG A 334 33.93 -59.17 12.21
C ARG A 334 33.23 -59.40 10.89
N HIS A 335 31.90 -59.40 10.89
CA HIS A 335 31.06 -59.63 9.72
C HIS A 335 31.20 -58.50 8.70
N TYR A 336 31.22 -57.23 9.12
CA TYR A 336 31.45 -56.08 8.22
C TYR A 336 32.79 -56.21 7.50
N HIS A 337 33.84 -56.49 8.27
CA HIS A 337 35.17 -56.69 7.72
C HIS A 337 35.28 -57.96 6.86
N GLN A 338 34.56 -59.03 7.19
CA GLN A 338 34.47 -60.25 6.39
C GLN A 338 33.74 -60.01 5.08
N LYS A 339 32.63 -59.26 5.09
CA LYS A 339 31.86 -58.89 3.90
C LYS A 339 32.65 -58.00 2.95
N GLN A 340 33.47 -57.09 3.48
CA GLN A 340 34.46 -56.34 2.70
C GLN A 340 35.53 -57.24 2.05
N ARG A 341 35.73 -58.46 2.57
CA ARG A 341 36.72 -59.45 2.10
C ARG A 341 36.08 -60.66 1.38
N GLU A 342 34.77 -60.70 1.18
CA GLU A 342 34.06 -61.87 0.62
C GLU A 342 34.53 -62.25 -0.79
N PHE A 343 35.12 -61.31 -1.52
CA PHE A 343 35.68 -61.52 -2.86
C PHE A 343 37.21 -61.44 -2.89
N GLU A 344 37.87 -61.42 -1.73
CA GLU A 344 39.34 -61.41 -1.63
C GLU A 344 39.89 -62.78 -2.07
N THR A 345 40.66 -62.80 -3.15
CA THR A 345 41.36 -64.03 -3.58
C THR A 345 42.50 -64.36 -2.61
N GLN A 346 42.91 -65.63 -2.54
CA GLN A 346 43.97 -66.06 -1.61
C GLN A 346 45.28 -65.26 -1.81
N GLU A 347 45.61 -64.95 -3.05
CA GLU A 347 46.79 -64.14 -3.40
C GLU A 347 46.66 -62.69 -2.91
N GLN A 348 45.48 -62.08 -3.05
CA GLN A 348 45.21 -60.74 -2.52
C GLN A 348 45.24 -60.70 -0.99
N HIS A 349 44.80 -61.77 -0.34
CA HIS A 349 44.87 -61.92 1.11
C HIS A 349 46.33 -61.95 1.60
N ASP A 350 47.15 -62.78 0.97
CA ASP A 350 48.56 -62.94 1.33
C ASP A 350 49.36 -61.66 1.08
N ILE A 351 49.08 -60.94 -0.03
CA ILE A 351 49.64 -59.62 -0.32
C ILE A 351 49.25 -58.60 0.76
N ARG A 352 47.98 -58.56 1.19
CA ARG A 352 47.54 -57.60 2.22
C ARG A 352 48.19 -57.88 3.58
N VAL A 353 48.31 -59.14 3.96
CA VAL A 353 48.91 -59.55 5.25
C VAL A 353 50.41 -59.24 5.24
N THR A 354 51.10 -59.54 4.13
CA THR A 354 52.53 -59.19 3.96
C THR A 354 52.76 -57.68 3.95
N GLU A 355 51.99 -56.91 3.17
CA GLU A 355 52.04 -55.44 3.20
C GLU A 355 51.75 -54.85 4.59
N GLN A 356 50.88 -55.48 5.37
CA GLN A 356 50.57 -55.03 6.72
C GLN A 356 51.72 -55.29 7.70
N CYS A 357 52.42 -56.41 7.56
CA CYS A 357 53.66 -56.70 8.28
C CYS A 357 54.79 -55.76 7.85
N ASP A 358 54.98 -55.54 6.56
CA ASP A 358 56.04 -54.68 6.01
C ASP A 358 55.86 -53.22 6.46
N ARG A 359 54.62 -52.73 6.50
CA ARG A 359 54.30 -51.39 7.05
C ARG A 359 54.63 -51.25 8.53
N TYR A 360 54.59 -52.33 9.31
CA TYR A 360 54.88 -52.31 10.74
C TYR A 360 56.39 -52.27 11.02
N HIS A 361 57.21 -52.71 10.06
CA HIS A 361 58.68 -52.75 10.17
C HIS A 361 59.40 -51.76 9.24
N GLU A 362 58.66 -50.87 8.56
CA GLU A 362 59.18 -49.91 7.58
C GLU A 362 60.05 -48.80 8.21
N SER A 363 61.26 -48.59 7.68
CA SER A 363 62.12 -47.45 8.03
C SER A 363 61.70 -46.15 7.32
N GLN A 364 62.13 -44.98 7.82
CA GLN A 364 61.74 -43.67 7.26
C GLN A 364 62.14 -43.49 5.78
N GLY A 365 63.28 -44.04 5.35
CA GLY A 365 63.73 -44.01 3.96
C GLY A 365 62.85 -44.84 3.03
N GLN A 366 62.54 -46.08 3.43
CA GLN A 366 61.64 -46.99 2.69
C GLN A 366 60.23 -46.38 2.55
N ARG A 367 59.76 -45.67 3.57
CA ARG A 367 58.50 -44.94 3.52
C ARG A 367 58.49 -43.83 2.47
N ILE A 368 59.58 -43.07 2.32
CA ILE A 368 59.67 -42.00 1.32
C ILE A 368 59.64 -42.59 -0.08
N GLU A 369 60.35 -43.69 -0.30
CA GLU A 369 60.43 -44.39 -1.58
C GLU A 369 59.09 -45.00 -1.98
N ARG A 370 58.38 -45.66 -1.04
CA ARG A 370 57.02 -46.16 -1.27
C ARG A 370 56.04 -45.04 -1.61
N LEU A 371 56.15 -43.89 -0.94
CA LEU A 371 55.32 -42.73 -1.26
C LEU A 371 55.66 -42.12 -2.63
N ALA A 372 56.92 -42.17 -3.06
CA ALA A 372 57.31 -41.77 -4.41
C ALA A 372 56.73 -42.72 -5.46
N HIS A 373 56.85 -44.04 -5.25
CA HIS A 373 56.27 -45.06 -6.11
C HIS A 373 54.75 -44.93 -6.20
N LEU A 374 54.07 -44.69 -5.08
CA LEU A 374 52.63 -44.42 -5.05
C LEU A 374 52.25 -43.17 -5.86
N ARG A 375 53.06 -42.10 -5.83
CA ARG A 375 52.81 -40.90 -6.65
C ARG A 375 52.91 -41.21 -8.14
N GLU A 376 53.89 -42.04 -8.54
CA GLU A 376 54.04 -42.49 -9.92
C GLU A 376 52.89 -43.40 -10.35
N SER A 377 52.51 -44.37 -9.52
CA SER A 377 51.35 -45.24 -9.79
C SER A 377 50.05 -44.45 -9.92
N VAL A 378 49.80 -43.49 -9.02
CA VAL A 378 48.64 -42.59 -9.10
C VAL A 378 48.72 -41.69 -10.34
N SER A 379 49.92 -41.29 -10.77
CA SER A 379 50.09 -40.56 -12.02
C SER A 379 49.74 -41.41 -13.24
N ALA A 380 50.17 -42.68 -13.27
CA ALA A 380 49.83 -43.62 -14.33
C ALA A 380 48.32 -43.90 -14.39
N ILE A 381 47.67 -44.13 -13.25
CA ILE A 381 46.21 -44.30 -13.16
C ILE A 381 45.49 -43.07 -13.72
N ARG A 382 45.95 -41.86 -13.39
CA ARG A 382 45.38 -40.61 -13.92
C ARG A 382 45.54 -40.45 -15.43
N GLN A 383 46.57 -41.06 -16.03
CA GLN A 383 46.76 -41.07 -17.48
C GLN A 383 45.84 -42.08 -18.17
N SER A 384 45.50 -43.18 -17.50
CA SER A 384 44.54 -44.18 -17.98
C SER A 384 43.07 -43.90 -17.59
N GLU A 385 42.78 -42.80 -16.87
CA GLU A 385 41.43 -42.41 -16.45
C GLU A 385 40.51 -42.15 -17.66
N THR A 386 39.27 -42.64 -17.58
CA THR A 386 38.23 -42.25 -18.56
C THR A 386 37.84 -40.77 -18.38
N ASN A 387 37.28 -40.16 -19.42
CA ASN A 387 36.82 -38.76 -19.35
C ASN A 387 35.76 -38.53 -18.26
N PHE A 388 34.92 -39.52 -17.97
CA PHE A 388 33.88 -39.44 -16.94
C PHE A 388 34.49 -39.41 -15.52
N ASP A 389 35.42 -40.33 -15.24
CA ASP A 389 36.10 -40.42 -13.94
C ASP A 389 36.97 -39.20 -13.67
N ARG A 390 37.68 -38.73 -14.71
CA ARG A 390 38.44 -37.47 -14.67
C ARG A 390 37.53 -36.29 -14.32
N LYS A 391 36.33 -36.20 -14.92
CA LYS A 391 35.38 -35.11 -14.66
C LYS A 391 34.85 -35.15 -13.22
N ARG A 392 34.48 -36.34 -12.71
CA ARG A 392 34.06 -36.50 -11.30
C ARG A 392 35.15 -36.06 -10.33
N ARG A 393 36.40 -36.53 -10.52
CA ARG A 393 37.54 -36.16 -9.68
C ARG A 393 37.83 -34.65 -9.68
N LEU A 394 37.72 -34.00 -10.83
CA LEU A 394 37.93 -32.55 -10.94
C LEU A 394 36.83 -31.76 -10.22
N ILE A 395 35.59 -32.24 -10.24
CA ILE A 395 34.47 -31.61 -9.52
C ILE A 395 34.70 -31.71 -8.00
N THR A 396 35.01 -32.90 -7.48
CA THR A 396 35.31 -33.07 -6.05
C THR A 396 36.53 -32.27 -5.61
N ALA A 397 37.60 -32.22 -6.42
CA ALA A 397 38.76 -31.39 -6.12
C ALA A 397 38.46 -29.88 -6.11
N ARG A 398 37.54 -29.42 -6.98
CA ARG A 398 37.08 -28.01 -6.97
C ARG A 398 36.26 -27.69 -5.73
N GLN A 399 35.37 -28.60 -5.32
CA GLN A 399 34.54 -28.43 -4.12
C GLN A 399 35.42 -28.37 -2.86
N THR A 400 36.41 -29.26 -2.73
CA THR A 400 37.32 -29.25 -1.57
C THR A 400 38.22 -28.01 -1.56
N THR A 401 38.74 -27.58 -2.71
CA THR A 401 39.56 -26.36 -2.78
C THR A 401 38.76 -25.08 -2.57
N SER A 402 37.47 -25.04 -2.94
CA SER A 402 36.57 -23.92 -2.60
C SER A 402 36.35 -23.84 -1.10
N ALA A 403 35.96 -24.95 -0.47
CA ALA A 403 35.72 -25.00 0.97
C ALA A 403 36.96 -24.59 1.79
N LEU A 404 38.17 -24.92 1.32
CA LEU A 404 39.41 -24.49 1.97
C LEU A 404 39.72 -22.99 1.80
N ARG A 405 39.27 -22.36 0.70
CA ARG A 405 39.45 -20.92 0.45
C ARG A 405 38.50 -20.05 1.25
N ASP A 406 37.30 -20.55 1.51
CA ASP A 406 36.26 -19.83 2.25
C ASP A 406 36.61 -19.71 3.76
N ILE A 407 37.52 -20.55 4.25
CA ILE A 407 37.98 -20.61 5.66
C ILE A 407 39.44 -20.10 5.80
N GLU A 408 40.02 -19.56 4.73
CA GLU A 408 41.42 -19.10 4.69
C GLU A 408 41.60 -17.79 5.47
N SER A 409 42.52 -17.76 6.45
CA SER A 409 42.93 -16.52 7.15
C SER A 409 43.47 -15.48 6.16
N GLU A 410 43.24 -14.19 6.45
CA GLU A 410 43.64 -13.04 5.63
C GLU A 410 45.14 -13.08 5.22
N GLU A 411 46.00 -13.54 6.12
CA GLU A 411 47.45 -13.64 5.90
C GLU A 411 47.82 -14.78 4.93
N ASN A 412 47.21 -15.96 5.11
CA ASN A 412 47.38 -17.10 4.20
C ASN A 412 46.79 -16.78 2.82
N ARG A 413 45.66 -16.07 2.77
CA ARG A 413 45.04 -15.58 1.54
C ARG A 413 45.97 -14.64 0.78
N ARG A 414 46.64 -13.71 1.47
CA ARG A 414 47.65 -12.82 0.86
C ARG A 414 48.84 -13.60 0.33
N GLN A 415 49.39 -14.55 1.08
CA GLN A 415 50.51 -15.38 0.62
C GLN A 415 50.14 -16.24 -0.59
N ARG A 416 48.96 -16.87 -0.59
CA ARG A 416 48.47 -17.65 -1.73
C ARG A 416 48.24 -16.78 -2.95
N LEU A 417 47.62 -15.60 -2.80
CA LEU A 417 47.41 -14.67 -3.91
C LEU A 417 48.73 -14.16 -4.49
N ASN A 418 49.75 -13.92 -3.65
CA ASN A 418 51.09 -13.55 -4.10
C ASN A 418 51.76 -14.70 -4.85
N ASN A 419 51.68 -15.93 -4.34
CA ASN A 419 52.17 -17.13 -5.02
C ASN A 419 51.44 -17.41 -6.34
N ASP A 420 50.11 -17.22 -6.38
CA ASP A 420 49.30 -17.30 -7.60
C ASP A 420 49.68 -16.20 -8.59
N HIS A 421 50.00 -14.99 -8.13
CA HIS A 421 50.48 -13.88 -8.95
C HIS A 421 51.83 -14.22 -9.59
N VAL A 422 52.81 -14.67 -8.80
CA VAL A 422 54.13 -15.11 -9.27
C VAL A 422 54.03 -16.29 -10.24
N ARG A 423 53.12 -17.24 -9.99
CA ARG A 423 52.85 -18.35 -10.93
C ARG A 423 52.20 -17.87 -12.23
N ARG A 424 51.28 -16.90 -12.16
CA ARG A 424 50.61 -16.33 -13.35
C ARG A 424 51.57 -15.49 -14.19
N THR A 425 52.43 -14.69 -13.58
CA THR A 425 53.44 -13.91 -14.32
C THR A 425 54.44 -14.83 -15.00
N ASN A 426 54.93 -15.87 -14.33
CA ASN A 426 55.84 -16.85 -14.93
C ASN A 426 55.21 -17.70 -16.05
N ARG A 427 53.87 -17.90 -16.05
CA ARG A 427 53.15 -18.64 -17.10
C ARG A 427 52.78 -17.82 -18.35
N ARG A 428 52.83 -16.48 -18.30
CA ARG A 428 52.38 -15.59 -19.39
C ARG A 428 53.28 -15.53 -20.63
N ASN A 429 54.30 -16.41 -20.73
CA ASN A 429 55.24 -16.45 -21.86
C ASN A 429 54.85 -17.42 -22.99
N ILE A 430 53.60 -17.91 -23.03
CA ILE A 430 53.15 -18.78 -24.14
C ILE A 430 52.65 -17.90 -25.30
N ALA A 431 53.39 -17.90 -26.41
CA ALA A 431 53.02 -17.21 -27.64
C ALA A 431 51.77 -17.83 -28.28
N TRP A 432 50.81 -17.01 -28.70
CA TRP A 432 49.55 -17.48 -29.32
C TRP A 432 49.79 -17.96 -30.76
N ARG A 433 49.78 -19.29 -30.98
CA ARG A 433 50.06 -19.90 -32.29
C ARG A 433 48.83 -20.43 -33.03
N GLU A 434 47.79 -20.88 -32.33
CA GLU A 434 46.55 -21.39 -32.94
C GLU A 434 45.34 -20.48 -32.65
N LYS A 435 44.73 -19.95 -33.71
CA LYS A 435 43.68 -18.91 -33.66
C LYS A 435 42.25 -19.42 -33.89
N PHE A 436 42.07 -20.72 -34.16
CA PHE A 436 40.79 -21.28 -34.60
C PHE A 436 39.80 -21.46 -33.42
N ASN A 437 38.56 -20.97 -33.55
CA ASN A 437 37.50 -21.03 -32.53
C ASN A 437 37.83 -20.43 -31.14
N SER A 438 38.85 -19.59 -31.02
CA SER A 438 39.29 -19.02 -29.73
C SER A 438 38.27 -18.10 -29.06
N GLY A 439 37.36 -17.49 -29.84
CA GLY A 439 36.25 -16.68 -29.30
C GLY A 439 35.25 -17.49 -28.47
N PHE A 440 35.19 -18.80 -28.69
CA PHE A 440 34.33 -19.72 -27.93
C PHE A 440 35.10 -20.44 -26.80
N ASN A 441 36.44 -20.43 -26.84
CA ASN A 441 37.32 -21.09 -25.89
C ASN A 441 38.37 -20.10 -25.34
N TYR A 442 37.89 -19.10 -24.59
CA TYR A 442 38.76 -18.11 -23.98
C TYR A 442 39.67 -18.75 -22.91
N ASP A 443 40.97 -18.84 -23.20
CA ASP A 443 41.99 -19.27 -22.25
C ASP A 443 42.75 -18.06 -21.67
N THR A 444 42.50 -17.79 -20.39
CA THR A 444 43.20 -16.76 -19.59
C THR A 444 44.74 -16.87 -19.54
N GLN A 445 45.32 -17.99 -19.99
CA GLN A 445 46.77 -18.22 -20.00
C GLN A 445 47.47 -17.72 -21.28
N ILE A 446 46.71 -17.41 -22.34
CA ILE A 446 47.23 -16.97 -23.63
C ILE A 446 47.29 -15.43 -23.68
N ASN A 447 48.40 -14.89 -24.18
CA ASN A 447 48.53 -13.44 -24.40
C ASN A 447 47.86 -13.02 -25.73
N TYR A 448 46.53 -12.81 -25.72
CA TYR A 448 45.78 -12.36 -26.89
C TYR A 448 46.10 -10.93 -27.33
N SER A 449 46.57 -10.08 -26.40
CA SER A 449 46.89 -8.67 -26.71
C SER A 449 48.01 -8.54 -27.75
N ALA A 450 48.89 -9.53 -27.82
CA ALA A 450 50.00 -9.56 -28.77
C ALA A 450 49.59 -9.95 -30.21
N ALA A 451 48.31 -10.24 -30.47
CA ALA A 451 47.94 -10.87 -31.74
C ALA A 451 46.58 -10.46 -32.35
N SER A 452 45.93 -9.45 -31.78
CA SER A 452 44.72 -8.87 -32.37
C SER A 452 45.05 -7.93 -33.52
N GLU A 453 45.33 -8.50 -34.69
CA GLU A 453 45.37 -7.76 -35.96
C GLU A 453 44.18 -8.21 -36.83
N ILE A 454 42.97 -7.81 -36.44
CA ILE A 454 41.74 -7.96 -37.28
C ILE A 454 41.86 -7.08 -38.55
N GLY A 455 42.84 -6.17 -38.57
CA GLY A 455 43.06 -5.22 -39.65
C GLY A 455 42.04 -4.07 -39.61
N PRO A 456 42.23 -3.05 -40.45
CA PRO A 456 41.30 -1.94 -40.54
C PRO A 456 39.94 -2.39 -41.12
N MET A 457 38.85 -1.85 -40.57
CA MET A 457 37.49 -2.04 -41.10
C MET A 457 37.31 -1.17 -42.36
N ASN A 458 37.88 -1.60 -43.49
CA ASN A 458 37.96 -0.79 -44.72
C ASN A 458 37.30 -1.44 -45.96
N VAL A 459 36.71 -2.63 -45.82
CA VAL A 459 36.03 -3.29 -46.95
C VAL A 459 34.62 -2.74 -47.09
N CYS A 460 34.42 -1.83 -48.01
CA CYS A 460 33.11 -1.22 -48.27
C CYS A 460 32.14 -2.20 -48.95
N CYS A 461 30.90 -2.30 -48.45
CA CYS A 461 29.83 -3.03 -49.10
C CYS A 461 29.31 -2.28 -50.34
N ASN A 462 29.16 -2.98 -51.47
CA ASN A 462 28.67 -2.38 -52.71
C ASN A 462 27.24 -1.86 -52.62
N TYR A 463 26.41 -2.43 -51.74
CA TYR A 463 24.99 -2.10 -51.62
C TYR A 463 24.72 -1.01 -50.58
N CYS A 464 25.06 -1.24 -49.30
CA CYS A 464 24.73 -0.34 -48.20
C CYS A 464 25.89 0.57 -47.75
N LYS A 465 27.06 0.49 -48.41
CA LYS A 465 28.28 1.24 -48.07
C LYS A 465 28.85 1.03 -46.67
N ALA A 466 28.25 0.15 -45.87
CA ALA A 466 28.82 -0.27 -44.59
C ALA A 466 30.25 -0.78 -44.77
N LEU A 467 31.14 -0.36 -43.87
CA LEU A 467 32.50 -0.87 -43.80
C LEU A 467 32.50 -2.21 -43.07
N ARG A 468 33.30 -3.14 -43.58
CA ARG A 468 33.44 -4.51 -43.07
C ARG A 468 34.90 -4.82 -42.84
N TRP A 469 35.16 -5.83 -42.03
CA TRP A 469 36.48 -6.45 -41.97
C TRP A 469 36.69 -7.41 -43.17
N LYS A 470 37.95 -7.67 -43.53
CA LYS A 470 38.32 -8.42 -44.73
C LYS A 470 37.70 -9.83 -44.80
N ASP A 471 37.58 -10.48 -43.64
CA ASP A 471 37.12 -11.87 -43.53
C ASP A 471 35.62 -12.00 -43.17
N GLU A 472 34.88 -10.89 -43.11
CA GLU A 472 33.44 -10.93 -42.87
C GLU A 472 32.66 -11.41 -44.10
N SER A 473 31.58 -12.15 -43.83
CA SER A 473 30.69 -12.60 -44.89
C SER A 473 30.05 -11.42 -45.64
N LYS A 474 29.92 -11.55 -46.96
CA LYS A 474 29.36 -10.48 -47.81
C LYS A 474 27.92 -10.07 -47.40
N GLY A 475 27.21 -10.96 -46.72
CA GLY A 475 25.83 -10.80 -46.29
C GLY A 475 25.63 -10.14 -44.92
N ILE A 476 26.65 -9.99 -44.08
CA ILE A 476 26.49 -9.56 -42.67
C ILE A 476 25.77 -8.20 -42.51
N CYS A 477 26.00 -7.27 -43.43
CA CYS A 477 25.54 -5.88 -43.33
C CYS A 477 24.17 -5.60 -43.98
N CYS A 478 23.78 -6.36 -45.00
CA CYS A 478 22.56 -6.09 -45.79
C CYS A 478 21.97 -7.34 -46.45
N SER A 479 22.38 -8.53 -46.00
CA SER A 479 22.03 -9.82 -46.60
C SER A 479 22.27 -9.83 -48.12
N SER A 480 23.44 -9.31 -48.53
CA SER A 480 23.86 -9.19 -49.94
C SER A 480 22.94 -8.31 -50.79
N GLY A 481 22.45 -7.20 -50.23
CA GLY A 481 21.63 -6.20 -50.92
C GLY A 481 20.12 -6.42 -50.79
N LYS A 482 19.69 -7.45 -50.05
CA LYS A 482 18.26 -7.72 -49.78
C LYS A 482 17.65 -6.73 -48.80
N VAL A 483 18.46 -6.13 -47.93
CA VAL A 483 18.03 -5.13 -46.95
C VAL A 483 18.55 -3.76 -47.40
N ARG A 484 17.63 -2.83 -47.65
CA ARG A 484 17.95 -1.41 -47.90
C ARG A 484 17.48 -0.60 -46.70
N LEU A 485 18.43 -0.15 -45.87
CA LEU A 485 18.17 0.77 -44.77
C LEU A 485 18.31 2.20 -45.29
N ASP A 486 17.39 3.07 -44.87
CA ASP A 486 17.53 4.49 -45.13
C ASP A 486 18.73 5.05 -44.35
N SER A 487 19.36 6.09 -44.91
CA SER A 487 20.48 6.75 -44.23
C SER A 487 19.99 7.43 -42.96
N ILE A 488 20.70 7.22 -41.86
CA ILE A 488 20.43 7.90 -40.59
C ILE A 488 20.52 9.41 -40.85
N GLN A 489 19.41 10.12 -40.65
CA GLN A 489 19.40 11.57 -40.77
C GLN A 489 20.32 12.17 -39.71
N GLN A 490 21.08 13.20 -40.10
CA GLN A 490 21.95 13.88 -39.13
C GLN A 490 21.08 14.58 -38.06
N PRO A 491 21.53 14.61 -36.80
CA PRO A 491 20.83 15.37 -35.76
C PRO A 491 20.73 16.85 -36.17
N PRO A 492 19.63 17.54 -35.83
CA PRO A 492 19.53 18.97 -36.03
C PRO A 492 20.53 19.73 -35.13
N GLU A 493 20.96 20.91 -35.56
CA GLU A 493 21.75 21.81 -34.70
C GLU A 493 20.89 22.38 -33.56
N PRO A 494 21.44 22.56 -32.35
CA PRO A 494 22.86 22.44 -31.97
C PRO A 494 23.30 21.01 -31.55
N LEU A 495 22.42 20.02 -31.63
CA LEU A 495 22.64 18.68 -31.07
C LEU A 495 23.78 17.94 -31.78
N LYS A 496 23.93 18.17 -33.09
CA LYS A 496 25.04 17.65 -33.89
C LYS A 496 26.39 18.22 -33.44
N SER A 497 26.52 19.55 -33.35
CA SER A 497 27.77 20.18 -32.89
C SER A 497 28.14 19.75 -31.44
N LEU A 498 27.14 19.54 -30.59
CA LEU A 498 27.32 19.02 -29.23
C LEU A 498 27.81 17.56 -29.19
N LEU A 499 27.34 16.70 -30.10
CA LEU A 499 27.77 15.30 -30.19
C LEU A 499 29.16 15.13 -30.83
N CYS A 500 29.51 16.00 -31.78
CA CYS A 500 30.74 15.90 -32.57
C CYS A 500 31.97 16.58 -31.94
N GLY A 501 31.83 17.26 -30.80
CA GLY A 501 32.97 17.99 -30.20
C GLY A 501 33.17 19.41 -30.74
N GLU A 502 32.27 19.90 -31.58
CA GLU A 502 32.44 21.15 -32.34
C GLU A 502 31.86 22.38 -31.62
N HIS A 503 31.08 22.16 -30.55
CA HIS A 503 30.47 23.21 -29.73
C HIS A 503 31.22 23.38 -28.39
N ASP A 504 31.30 24.62 -27.87
CA ASP A 504 32.00 24.93 -26.61
C ASP A 504 31.50 24.12 -25.40
N GLN A 505 30.19 23.84 -25.38
CA GLN A 505 29.52 23.03 -24.35
C GLN A 505 29.60 21.51 -24.61
N SER A 506 30.27 21.05 -25.67
CA SER A 506 30.26 19.64 -26.06
C SER A 506 30.84 18.73 -24.98
N GLN A 507 31.93 19.12 -24.31
CA GLN A 507 32.48 18.33 -23.20
C GLN A 507 31.49 18.19 -22.04
N HIS A 508 30.82 19.29 -21.66
CA HIS A 508 29.79 19.26 -20.63
C HIS A 508 28.62 18.35 -21.03
N PHE A 509 28.15 18.49 -22.27
CA PHE A 509 27.06 17.68 -22.81
C PHE A 509 27.41 16.20 -22.83
N LEU A 510 28.60 15.82 -23.31
CA LEU A 510 29.03 14.42 -23.38
C LEU A 510 29.24 13.82 -21.98
N ASN A 511 29.82 14.57 -21.04
CA ASN A 511 29.98 14.13 -19.65
C ASN A 511 28.63 13.89 -18.96
N ASN A 512 27.60 14.67 -19.31
CA ASN A 512 26.26 14.60 -18.72
C ASN A 512 25.21 13.97 -19.65
N ILE A 513 25.59 13.35 -20.76
CA ILE A 513 24.65 12.92 -21.81
C ILE A 513 23.59 11.95 -21.30
N ARG A 514 23.95 11.09 -20.34
CA ARG A 514 23.01 10.18 -19.68
C ARG A 514 21.94 10.95 -18.90
N ARG A 515 22.31 12.04 -18.22
CA ARG A 515 21.37 12.88 -17.47
C ARG A 515 20.43 13.63 -18.41
N TYR A 516 20.95 14.20 -19.49
CA TYR A 516 20.12 14.80 -20.53
C TYR A 516 19.11 13.80 -21.09
N ASN A 517 19.54 12.58 -21.42
CA ASN A 517 18.63 11.53 -21.89
C ASN A 517 17.62 11.10 -20.81
N SER A 518 18.03 11.06 -19.54
CA SER A 518 17.12 10.80 -18.41
C SER A 518 16.02 11.85 -18.28
N ALA A 519 16.30 13.12 -18.58
CA ALA A 519 15.30 14.19 -18.57
C ALA A 519 14.15 14.00 -19.58
N PHE A 520 14.33 13.15 -20.58
CA PHE A 520 13.31 12.81 -21.58
C PHE A 520 12.64 11.45 -21.33
N GLN A 521 12.98 10.75 -20.24
CA GLN A 521 12.36 9.47 -19.89
C GLN A 521 10.87 9.64 -19.57
N MET A 522 10.04 8.80 -20.18
CA MET A 522 8.60 8.76 -19.96
C MET A 522 8.21 7.88 -18.76
N THR A 523 9.08 6.96 -18.36
CA THR A 523 8.79 5.97 -17.32
C THR A 523 9.91 6.01 -16.29
N SER A 524 9.59 5.87 -15.01
CA SER A 524 10.61 5.67 -13.99
C SER A 524 11.05 4.20 -13.93
N PHE A 525 12.26 3.99 -13.43
CA PHE A 525 12.88 2.68 -13.32
C PHE A 525 12.60 2.09 -11.93
N GLY A 526 11.91 0.94 -11.88
CA GLY A 526 11.64 0.21 -10.65
C GLY A 526 12.40 -1.11 -10.61
N ALA A 527 13.33 -1.25 -9.67
CA ALA A 527 14.07 -2.50 -9.47
C ALA A 527 14.54 -2.63 -8.01
N LYS A 528 14.64 -3.87 -7.51
CA LYS A 528 15.26 -4.16 -6.21
C LYS A 528 16.78 -4.19 -6.40
N GLU A 529 17.43 -3.08 -6.10
CA GLU A 529 18.89 -2.95 -6.20
C GLU A 529 19.57 -3.67 -5.05
N VAL A 530 20.52 -4.55 -5.39
CA VAL A 530 21.33 -5.29 -4.41
C VAL A 530 22.57 -4.47 -4.09
N HIS A 531 22.63 -3.98 -2.85
CA HIS A 531 23.79 -3.29 -2.34
C HIS A 531 24.68 -4.29 -1.59
N GLU A 532 25.72 -4.78 -2.25
CA GLU A 532 26.78 -5.56 -1.59
C GLU A 532 27.80 -4.58 -0.97
N GLY A 533 28.22 -4.80 0.28
CA GLY A 533 29.28 -4.01 0.89
C GLY A 533 30.62 -4.18 0.15
N ASN A 534 31.32 -3.06 -0.09
CA ASN A 534 32.56 -2.84 -0.88
C ASN A 534 32.33 -2.09 -2.21
N TYR A 535 33.43 -1.70 -2.89
CA TYR A 535 33.40 -1.00 -4.18
C TYR A 535 32.78 -1.88 -5.27
N MET A 536 31.64 -1.43 -5.81
CA MET A 536 30.88 -2.14 -6.83
C MET A 536 30.80 -1.29 -8.12
N PRO A 537 31.57 -1.63 -9.19
CA PRO A 537 31.61 -0.83 -10.42
C PRO A 537 30.37 -1.03 -11.31
N THR A 538 29.46 -1.92 -10.96
CA THR A 538 28.25 -2.29 -11.71
C THR A 538 27.05 -2.39 -10.78
N PHE A 539 25.94 -1.71 -11.08
CA PHE A 539 24.71 -1.88 -10.29
C PHE A 539 24.14 -3.28 -10.52
N LYS A 540 23.72 -3.96 -9.44
CA LYS A 540 23.14 -5.31 -9.48
C LYS A 540 21.67 -5.22 -9.12
N ILE A 541 20.84 -5.91 -9.90
CA ILE A 541 19.40 -6.00 -9.66
C ILE A 541 19.04 -7.44 -9.37
N GLN A 542 18.18 -7.65 -8.36
CA GLN A 542 17.60 -8.94 -8.05
C GLN A 542 16.11 -8.93 -8.38
N GLY A 543 15.66 -9.96 -9.12
CA GLY A 543 14.27 -10.12 -9.50
C GLY A 543 13.90 -9.43 -10.81
N GLN A 544 12.64 -9.01 -10.92
CA GLN A 544 12.08 -8.42 -12.14
C GLN A 544 12.36 -6.93 -12.24
N LEU A 545 12.55 -6.48 -13.49
CA LEU A 545 12.71 -5.07 -13.85
C LEU A 545 11.34 -4.52 -14.25
N TYR A 546 10.93 -3.44 -13.60
CA TYR A 546 9.66 -2.76 -13.87
C TYR A 546 9.91 -1.39 -14.48
N HIS A 547 9.17 -1.08 -15.54
CA HIS A 547 9.00 0.29 -16.02
C HIS A 547 7.73 0.84 -15.37
N LEU A 548 7.89 1.77 -14.42
CA LEU A 548 6.78 2.37 -13.71
C LEU A 548 6.24 3.55 -14.50
N ILE A 549 4.95 3.49 -14.82
CA ILE A 549 4.24 4.53 -15.55
C ILE A 549 3.18 5.09 -14.61
N GLY A 550 3.32 6.37 -14.26
CA GLY A 550 2.34 7.07 -13.43
C GLY A 550 1.02 7.34 -14.17
N SER A 551 0.07 7.97 -13.49
CA SER A 551 -1.15 8.50 -14.12
C SER A 551 -0.81 9.50 -15.23
N LEU A 552 -1.67 9.60 -16.25
CA LEU A 552 -1.47 10.55 -17.36
C LEU A 552 -1.52 12.02 -16.91
N LEU A 553 -2.29 12.30 -15.85
CA LEU A 553 -2.37 13.61 -15.21
C LEU A 553 -1.78 13.53 -13.80
N PRO A 554 -1.16 14.61 -13.29
CA PRO A 554 -0.72 14.67 -11.91
C PRO A 554 -1.91 14.51 -10.96
N VAL A 555 -1.66 13.90 -9.79
CA VAL A 555 -2.62 13.84 -8.69
C VAL A 555 -2.80 15.24 -8.10
N ASP A 556 -3.95 15.54 -7.48
CA ASP A 556 -4.23 16.87 -6.91
C ASP A 556 -3.08 17.37 -6.01
N ASN A 557 -2.61 18.59 -6.27
CA ASN A 557 -1.43 19.23 -5.65
C ASN A 557 -0.05 18.59 -5.92
N ALA A 558 0.06 17.56 -6.76
CA ALA A 558 1.33 17.03 -7.23
C ALA A 558 1.80 17.75 -8.51
N ARG A 559 3.11 17.85 -8.71
CA ARG A 559 3.71 18.38 -9.95
C ARG A 559 3.84 17.28 -11.00
N GLU A 560 3.86 17.69 -12.26
CA GLU A 560 4.02 16.81 -13.41
C GLU A 560 5.41 16.15 -13.40
N SER A 561 5.45 14.84 -13.62
CA SER A 561 6.70 14.07 -13.71
C SER A 561 6.70 13.07 -14.87
N PHE A 562 7.88 12.83 -15.44
CA PHE A 562 8.10 11.86 -16.53
C PHE A 562 7.13 12.07 -17.72
N LEU A 563 6.28 11.07 -18.02
CA LEU A 563 5.29 11.13 -19.10
C LEU A 563 4.35 12.35 -19.00
N GLN A 564 3.99 12.78 -17.79
CA GLN A 564 3.06 13.91 -17.57
C GLN A 564 3.59 15.22 -18.15
N ILE A 565 4.91 15.40 -18.21
CA ILE A 565 5.56 16.59 -18.76
C ILE A 565 5.21 16.79 -20.24
N TYR A 566 4.99 15.70 -21.00
CA TYR A 566 4.67 15.80 -22.42
C TYR A 566 3.25 16.32 -22.70
N PHE A 567 2.37 16.35 -21.68
CA PHE A 567 1.00 16.88 -21.79
C PHE A 567 0.89 18.36 -21.39
N ILE A 568 1.97 18.97 -20.92
CA ILE A 568 2.03 20.42 -20.67
C ILE A 568 2.09 21.15 -22.02
N SER A 569 1.18 22.09 -22.27
CA SER A 569 1.09 22.80 -23.55
C SER A 569 2.23 23.79 -23.82
N ASP A 570 2.88 24.30 -22.78
CA ASP A 570 3.96 25.31 -22.87
C ASP A 570 5.36 24.66 -22.77
N TYR A 571 6.21 24.92 -23.76
CA TYR A 571 7.59 24.41 -23.81
C TYR A 571 8.47 24.91 -22.64
N VAL A 572 8.25 26.13 -22.14
CA VAL A 572 9.03 26.71 -21.04
C VAL A 572 8.72 25.96 -19.75
N LEU A 573 7.43 25.72 -19.50
CA LEU A 573 6.97 24.93 -18.34
C LEU A 573 7.47 23.49 -18.42
N GLN A 574 7.47 22.88 -19.62
CA GLN A 574 8.07 21.56 -19.79
C GLN A 574 9.56 21.53 -19.46
N ARG A 575 10.33 22.53 -19.93
CA ARG A 575 11.76 22.63 -19.63
C ARG A 575 11.99 22.76 -18.13
N ASP A 576 11.27 23.66 -17.48
CA ASP A 576 11.45 23.95 -16.06
C ASP A 576 11.04 22.74 -15.20
N ALA A 577 9.99 22.01 -15.58
CA ALA A 577 9.61 20.74 -14.95
C ALA A 577 10.72 19.67 -15.09
N ARG A 578 11.33 19.54 -16.28
CA ARG A 578 12.45 18.61 -16.51
C ARG A 578 13.67 18.98 -15.64
N LEU A 579 14.01 20.27 -15.55
CA LEU A 579 15.11 20.74 -14.71
C LEU A 579 14.83 20.52 -13.22
N GLN A 580 13.58 20.58 -12.77
CA GLN A 580 13.23 20.26 -11.39
C GLN A 580 13.32 18.77 -11.08
N CYS A 581 12.95 17.88 -12.01
CA CYS A 581 13.15 16.44 -11.84
C CYS A 581 14.63 16.04 -11.86
N PHE A 582 15.46 16.80 -12.56
CA PHE A 582 16.89 16.54 -12.72
C PHE A 582 17.72 17.81 -12.41
N PRO A 583 17.78 18.25 -11.13
CA PRO A 583 18.34 19.55 -10.73
C PRO A 583 19.86 19.69 -10.87
N GLN A 584 20.52 18.67 -11.44
CA GLN A 584 21.98 18.60 -11.62
C GLN A 584 22.40 18.60 -13.11
N ILE A 585 21.49 19.05 -13.99
CA ILE A 585 21.72 19.33 -15.41
C ILE A 585 21.83 20.85 -15.56
#